data_AF-A0A418ZWR6-F1
#
_entry.id   AF-A0A418ZWR6-F1
#
_cell.length_a   1.000
_cell.length_b   1.000
_cell.length_c   1.000
_cell.angle_alpha   90.00
_cell.angle_beta   90.00
_cell.angle_gamma   90.00
#
_symmetry.space_group_name_H-M   'P 1'
#
loop_
_entity.id
_entity.type
_entity.pdbx_description
1 polymer ?
#
loop_
_entity_poly.entity_id
_entity_poly.type
_entity_poly.pdbx_seq_one_letter_code
_entity_poly.pdbx_strand_id
1 'polypeptide(L)'
;MTNSTTTIRPARFPEDAATLRELFRLYAQGLGVDLGFQDFEAELAGLPGKYAPPEGAALLAESAGGMVLGCVAMRPLGNGTCEMKRLFLRPEARGLGLGRVLAQAIVAAARAAGYRRMVLDTLATMTGALSVYRGLGFAETAPYYHNPLAGAVFLALDLAAPSERDRQPPEGVT
;
A
#
# COMPACT_ATOMS: atom_id res chain seq x y z
N MET A 1 16.46 11.30 23.63
CA MET A 1 15.35 10.68 22.88
C MET A 1 15.96 10.06 21.63
N THR A 2 16.07 8.74 21.58
CA THR A 2 16.65 8.05 20.41
C THR A 2 15.69 8.18 19.24
N ASN A 3 16.09 8.93 18.20
CA ASN A 3 15.42 8.90 16.90
C ASN A 3 15.53 7.46 16.36
N SER A 4 14.52 6.64 16.59
CA SER A 4 14.45 5.32 15.98
C SER A 4 14.10 5.48 14.50
N THR A 5 15.13 5.54 13.66
CA THR A 5 14.97 5.58 12.20
C THR A 5 14.16 4.36 11.73
N THR A 6 13.10 4.60 10.95
CA THR A 6 12.31 3.54 10.31
C THR A 6 12.66 3.50 8.84
N THR A 7 12.90 2.31 8.30
CA THR A 7 13.26 2.09 6.90
C THR A 7 12.12 1.39 6.18
N ILE A 8 11.84 1.79 4.93
CA ILE A 8 10.95 1.04 4.05
C ILE A 8 11.79 0.13 3.15
N ARG A 9 11.48 -1.16 3.12
CA ARG A 9 12.18 -2.14 2.28
C ARG A 9 11.22 -3.12 1.61
N PRO A 10 11.60 -3.72 0.46
CA PRO A 10 10.89 -4.88 -0.07
C PRO A 10 10.83 -6.04 0.94
N ALA A 11 9.71 -6.75 0.95
CA ALA A 11 9.61 -8.04 1.60
C ALA A 11 10.46 -9.08 0.84
N ARG A 12 11.24 -9.86 1.58
CA ARG A 12 12.08 -10.96 1.09
C ARG A 12 11.35 -12.26 1.32
N PHE A 13 11.28 -13.10 0.30
CA PHE A 13 10.63 -14.41 0.40
C PHE A 13 11.69 -15.51 0.26
N PRO A 14 11.63 -16.55 1.10
CA PRO A 14 10.51 -16.90 1.99
C PRO A 14 10.51 -16.23 3.38
N GLU A 15 11.53 -15.45 3.75
CA GLU A 15 11.80 -15.01 5.13
C GLU A 15 10.68 -14.17 5.75
N ASP A 16 10.14 -13.21 5.02
CA ASP A 16 9.10 -12.29 5.50
C ASP A 16 7.68 -12.85 5.30
N ALA A 17 7.51 -14.06 4.76
CA ALA A 17 6.20 -14.62 4.44
C ALA A 17 5.29 -14.75 5.69
N ALA A 18 5.87 -15.18 6.82
CA ALA A 18 5.16 -15.30 8.08
C ALA A 18 4.71 -13.93 8.60
N THR A 19 5.62 -12.94 8.58
CA THR A 19 5.35 -11.57 9.04
C THR A 19 4.30 -10.87 8.18
N LEU A 20 4.39 -10.97 6.85
CA LEU A 20 3.42 -10.36 5.96
C LEU A 20 2.02 -10.98 6.15
N ARG A 21 1.96 -12.31 6.34
CA ARG A 21 0.72 -13.02 6.64
C ARG A 21 0.09 -12.56 7.95
N GLU A 22 0.89 -12.38 9.00
CA GLU A 22 0.44 -11.83 10.28
C GLU A 22 -0.17 -10.43 10.11
N LEU A 23 0.55 -9.52 9.43
CA LEU A 23 0.07 -8.15 9.21
C LEU A 23 -1.21 -8.10 8.38
N PHE A 24 -1.38 -8.98 7.39
CA PHE A 24 -2.61 -9.07 6.61
C PHE A 24 -3.79 -9.54 7.46
N ARG A 25 -3.57 -10.49 8.39
CA ARG A 25 -4.61 -10.91 9.34
C ARG A 25 -4.99 -9.79 10.30
N LEU A 26 -4.01 -9.06 10.84
CA LEU A 26 -4.25 -7.91 11.70
C LEU A 26 -5.01 -6.79 10.97
N TYR A 27 -4.70 -6.56 9.69
CA TYR A 27 -5.44 -5.67 8.82
C TYR A 27 -6.92 -6.09 8.71
N ALA A 28 -7.18 -7.37 8.40
CA ALA A 28 -8.53 -7.90 8.29
C ALA A 28 -9.33 -7.76 9.60
N GLN A 29 -8.71 -8.11 10.74
CA GLN A 29 -9.31 -7.95 12.06
C GLN A 29 -9.64 -6.48 12.36
N GLY A 30 -8.74 -5.56 12.01
CA GLY A 30 -8.90 -4.12 12.26
C GLY A 30 -9.98 -3.45 11.43
N LEU A 31 -10.42 -4.04 10.31
CA LEU A 31 -11.56 -3.55 9.54
C LEU A 31 -12.90 -3.85 10.20
N GLY A 32 -12.96 -4.80 11.13
CA GLY A 32 -14.22 -5.23 11.76
C GLY A 32 -15.23 -5.83 10.77
N VAL A 33 -14.76 -6.26 9.61
CA VAL A 33 -15.56 -6.90 8.56
C VAL A 33 -15.02 -8.30 8.32
N ASP A 34 -15.91 -9.24 8.05
CA ASP A 34 -15.52 -10.58 7.65
C ASP A 34 -14.97 -10.53 6.22
N LEU A 35 -13.64 -10.53 6.09
CA LEU A 35 -12.97 -10.73 4.80
C LEU A 35 -12.85 -12.23 4.45
N GLY A 36 -13.43 -13.13 5.25
CA GLY A 36 -13.41 -14.59 5.15
C GLY A 36 -14.18 -15.17 3.97
N PHE A 37 -14.51 -14.37 2.96
CA PHE A 37 -15.04 -14.84 1.68
C PHE A 37 -13.95 -15.64 0.95
N GLN A 38 -13.80 -16.93 1.31
CA GLN A 38 -13.08 -18.06 0.69
C GLN A 38 -11.67 -17.85 0.06
N ASP A 39 -11.37 -16.70 -0.52
CA ASP A 39 -10.11 -16.35 -1.18
C ASP A 39 -9.07 -15.72 -0.26
N PHE A 40 -9.44 -15.13 0.90
CA PHE A 40 -8.46 -14.44 1.74
C PHE A 40 -7.44 -15.40 2.36
N GLU A 41 -7.87 -16.49 3.00
CA GLU A 41 -6.91 -17.47 3.54
C GLU A 41 -6.12 -18.18 2.43
N ALA A 42 -6.71 -18.40 1.26
CA ALA A 42 -5.99 -18.93 0.10
C ALA A 42 -4.92 -17.95 -0.42
N GLU A 43 -5.25 -16.65 -0.49
CA GLU A 43 -4.30 -15.57 -0.78
C GLU A 43 -3.13 -15.56 0.20
N LEU A 44 -3.42 -15.72 1.50
CA LEU A 44 -2.42 -15.76 2.56
C LEU A 44 -1.54 -17.02 2.47
N ALA A 45 -2.12 -18.17 2.14
CA ALA A 45 -1.38 -19.41 1.95
C ALA A 45 -0.43 -19.32 0.75
N GLY A 46 -0.84 -18.64 -0.32
CA GLY A 46 -0.10 -18.49 -1.57
C GLY A 46 0.92 -17.36 -1.64
N LEU A 47 1.25 -16.67 -0.53
CA LEU A 47 2.23 -15.57 -0.54
C LEU A 47 3.61 -16.02 -1.07
N PRO A 48 4.30 -15.22 -1.91
CA PRO A 48 3.92 -13.87 -2.33
C PRO A 48 2.82 -13.82 -3.39
N GLY A 49 2.63 -14.89 -4.18
CA GLY A 49 1.55 -15.00 -5.18
C GLY A 49 1.48 -13.78 -6.09
N LYS A 50 0.31 -13.16 -6.17
CA LYS A 50 0.05 -11.93 -6.93
C LYS A 50 0.85 -10.69 -6.48
N TYR A 51 1.56 -10.77 -5.36
CA TYR A 51 2.43 -9.72 -4.82
C TYR A 51 3.92 -9.95 -5.16
N ALA A 52 4.24 -11.03 -5.89
CA ALA A 52 5.61 -11.33 -6.30
C ALA A 52 6.10 -10.36 -7.39
N PRO A 53 7.37 -9.91 -7.34
CA PRO A 53 7.98 -9.19 -8.45
C PRO A 53 8.06 -10.05 -9.71
N PRO A 54 8.10 -9.46 -10.92
CA PRO A 54 8.19 -8.00 -11.18
C PRO A 54 6.83 -7.28 -11.23
N GLU A 55 5.72 -8.00 -11.30
CA GLU A 55 4.39 -7.41 -11.50
C GLU A 55 3.73 -7.00 -10.17
N GLY A 56 4.05 -7.67 -9.07
CA GLY A 56 3.61 -7.32 -7.73
C GLY A 56 4.76 -6.76 -6.88
N ALA A 57 4.40 -6.19 -5.73
CA ALA A 57 5.35 -5.91 -4.68
C ALA A 57 4.69 -5.97 -3.30
N ALA A 58 5.47 -6.29 -2.28
CA ALA A 58 5.14 -6.06 -0.88
C ALA A 58 6.28 -5.31 -0.22
N LEU A 59 5.96 -4.25 0.52
CA LEU A 59 6.91 -3.42 1.26
C LEU A 59 6.63 -3.50 2.76
N LEU A 60 7.69 -3.48 3.56
CA LEU A 60 7.66 -3.48 5.01
C LEU A 60 8.26 -2.18 5.55
N ALA A 61 7.63 -1.63 6.58
CA ALA A 61 8.23 -0.60 7.43
C ALA A 61 8.92 -1.28 8.60
N GLU A 62 10.24 -1.14 8.71
CA GLU A 62 11.06 -1.79 9.73
C GLU A 62 11.77 -0.75 10.60
N SER A 63 11.70 -0.91 11.92
CA SER A 63 12.42 -0.06 12.86
C SER A 63 13.92 -0.39 12.83
N ALA A 64 14.76 0.52 13.35
CA ALA A 64 16.20 0.27 13.50
C ALA A 64 16.55 -1.01 14.31
N GLY A 65 15.63 -1.47 15.17
CA GLY A 65 15.78 -2.71 15.94
C GLY A 65 15.31 -3.97 15.21
N GLY A 66 14.96 -3.88 13.92
CA GLY A 66 14.48 -5.00 13.10
C GLY A 66 13.00 -5.35 13.29
N MET A 67 12.25 -4.55 14.06
CA MET A 67 10.82 -4.80 14.26
C MET A 67 10.02 -4.30 13.07
N VAL A 68 9.21 -5.16 12.47
CA VAL A 68 8.28 -4.78 11.39
C VAL A 68 7.04 -4.10 11.97
N LEU A 69 6.89 -2.82 11.64
CA LEU A 69 5.86 -1.90 12.13
C LEU A 69 4.61 -1.86 11.24
N GLY A 70 4.72 -2.29 9.98
CA GLY A 70 3.61 -2.32 9.05
C GLY A 70 4.01 -2.72 7.64
N CYS A 71 3.01 -2.75 6.74
CA CYS A 71 3.19 -3.18 5.36
C CYS A 71 2.26 -2.46 4.39
N VAL A 72 2.58 -2.60 3.10
CA VAL A 72 1.68 -2.33 1.98
C VAL A 72 2.03 -3.27 0.82
N ALA A 73 1.07 -3.61 -0.01
CA ALA A 73 1.29 -4.44 -1.18
C ALA A 73 0.66 -3.84 -2.44
N MET A 74 1.10 -4.29 -3.60
CA MET A 74 0.45 -4.04 -4.88
C MET A 74 0.40 -5.31 -5.73
N ARG A 75 -0.65 -5.43 -6.53
CA ARG A 75 -0.82 -6.53 -7.50
C ARG A 75 -1.21 -6.00 -8.89
N PRO A 76 -0.94 -6.74 -9.98
CA PRO A 76 -1.46 -6.40 -11.29
C PRO A 76 -3.00 -6.50 -11.35
N LEU A 77 -3.63 -5.59 -12.10
CA LEU A 77 -5.05 -5.64 -12.49
C LEU A 77 -5.23 -5.70 -14.02
N GLY A 78 -4.14 -5.66 -14.79
CA GLY A 78 -4.14 -5.67 -16.25
C GLY A 78 -4.20 -4.27 -16.88
N ASN A 79 -4.00 -4.20 -18.20
CA ASN A 79 -4.05 -2.97 -18.99
C ASN A 79 -3.16 -1.81 -18.48
N GLY A 80 -2.03 -2.15 -17.86
CA GLY A 80 -1.14 -1.16 -17.23
C GLY A 80 -1.68 -0.56 -15.92
N THR A 81 -2.65 -1.21 -15.28
CA THR A 81 -3.19 -0.87 -13.96
C THR A 81 -2.71 -1.85 -12.91
N CYS A 82 -2.33 -1.33 -11.74
CA CYS A 82 -2.11 -2.12 -10.52
C CYS A 82 -3.09 -1.69 -9.42
N GLU A 83 -3.24 -2.53 -8.41
CA GLU A 83 -4.07 -2.24 -7.25
C GLU A 83 -3.20 -2.20 -5.99
N MET A 84 -3.25 -1.10 -5.23
CA MET A 84 -2.67 -1.05 -3.88
C MET A 84 -3.59 -1.79 -2.91
N LYS A 85 -3.02 -2.69 -2.11
CA LYS A 85 -3.77 -3.44 -1.09
C LYS A 85 -3.02 -3.49 0.24
N ARG A 86 -3.78 -3.77 1.30
CA ARG A 86 -3.25 -4.17 2.62
C ARG A 86 -2.28 -3.15 3.24
N LEU A 87 -2.53 -1.84 3.04
CA LEU A 87 -1.81 -0.80 3.78
C LEU A 87 -2.21 -0.90 5.26
N PHE A 88 -1.27 -1.29 6.11
CA PHE A 88 -1.51 -1.50 7.52
C PHE A 88 -0.31 -1.08 8.36
N LEU A 89 -0.60 -0.50 9.52
CA LEU A 89 0.35 -0.22 10.58
C LEU A 89 -0.13 -0.85 11.88
N ARG A 90 0.81 -1.45 12.61
CA ARG A 90 0.60 -1.83 14.00
C ARG A 90 0.20 -0.60 14.82
N PRO A 91 -0.64 -0.74 15.87
CA PRO A 91 -1.13 0.39 16.66
C PRO A 91 -0.03 1.34 17.14
N GLU A 92 1.12 0.78 17.56
CA GLU A 92 2.27 1.51 18.12
C GLU A 92 2.99 2.38 17.07
N ALA A 93 2.75 2.13 15.78
CA ALA A 93 3.37 2.83 14.66
C ALA A 93 2.45 3.90 14.02
N ARG A 94 1.21 4.03 14.51
CA ARG A 94 0.23 5.00 13.98
C ARG A 94 0.54 6.42 14.46
N GLY A 95 0.07 7.41 13.70
CA GLY A 95 0.30 8.83 14.01
C GLY A 95 1.72 9.34 13.69
N LEU A 96 2.63 8.46 13.25
CA LEU A 96 4.03 8.80 12.93
C LEU A 96 4.26 9.13 11.44
N GLY A 97 3.19 9.30 10.65
CA GLY A 97 3.28 9.54 9.21
C GLY A 97 3.70 8.34 8.36
N LEU A 98 4.03 7.18 8.95
CA LEU A 98 4.51 5.99 8.25
C LEU A 98 3.57 5.45 7.17
N GLY A 99 2.25 5.63 7.33
CA GLY A 99 1.27 5.20 6.35
C GLY A 99 1.43 5.96 5.03
N ARG A 100 1.75 7.25 5.10
CA ARG A 100 2.08 8.08 3.93
C ARG A 100 3.39 7.63 3.30
N VAL A 101 4.40 7.33 4.10
CA VAL A 101 5.71 6.87 3.60
C VAL A 101 5.59 5.53 2.87
N LEU A 102 4.87 4.55 3.43
CA LEU A 102 4.59 3.27 2.77
C LEU A 102 3.80 3.47 1.47
N ALA A 103 2.74 4.29 1.49
CA ALA A 103 1.93 4.57 0.31
C ALA A 103 2.73 5.28 -0.81
N GLN A 104 3.64 6.19 -0.45
CA GLN A 104 4.55 6.81 -1.41
C GLN A 104 5.53 5.80 -2.01
N ALA A 105 6.11 4.94 -1.17
CA ALA A 105 7.08 3.95 -1.61
C ALA A 105 6.46 2.94 -2.58
N ILE A 106 5.23 2.47 -2.33
CA ILE A 106 4.57 1.52 -3.24
C ILE A 106 4.11 2.19 -4.54
N VAL A 107 3.74 3.48 -4.52
CA VAL A 107 3.47 4.27 -5.74
C VAL A 107 4.74 4.40 -6.58
N ALA A 108 5.88 4.67 -5.94
CA ALA A 108 7.18 4.72 -6.63
C ALA A 108 7.55 3.36 -7.23
N ALA A 109 7.35 2.27 -6.49
CA ALA A 109 7.55 0.91 -6.99
C ALA A 109 6.66 0.60 -8.20
N ALA A 110 5.39 1.02 -8.18
CA ALA A 110 4.48 0.84 -9.31
C ALA A 110 4.93 1.61 -10.56
N ARG A 111 5.40 2.85 -10.40
CA ARG A 111 5.98 3.65 -11.50
C ARG A 111 7.21 2.96 -12.08
N ALA A 112 8.11 2.47 -11.22
CA ALA A 112 9.30 1.75 -11.65
C ALA A 112 8.97 0.44 -12.38
N ALA A 113 7.87 -0.22 -12.02
CA ALA A 113 7.35 -1.41 -12.72
C ALA A 113 6.60 -1.07 -14.02
N GLY A 114 6.48 0.20 -14.41
CA GLY A 114 5.85 0.63 -15.67
C GLY A 114 4.32 0.73 -15.64
N TYR A 115 3.69 0.70 -14.46
CA TYR A 115 2.26 0.93 -14.35
C TYR A 115 1.91 2.38 -14.68
N ARG A 116 0.77 2.57 -15.37
CA ARG A 116 0.22 3.89 -15.73
C ARG A 116 -0.92 4.33 -14.82
N ARG A 117 -1.52 3.40 -14.09
CA ARG A 117 -2.62 3.66 -13.17
C ARG A 117 -2.48 2.79 -11.92
N MET A 118 -2.77 3.37 -10.77
CA MET A 118 -2.96 2.62 -9.52
C MET A 118 -4.37 2.85 -9.03
N VAL A 119 -5.06 1.79 -8.63
CA VAL A 119 -6.37 1.87 -7.99
C VAL A 119 -6.33 1.28 -6.60
N LEU A 120 -7.32 1.63 -5.78
CA LEU A 120 -7.57 0.99 -4.49
C LEU A 120 -9.03 1.18 -4.09
N ASP A 121 -9.46 0.34 -3.16
CA ASP A 121 -10.71 0.49 -2.44
C ASP A 121 -10.44 0.70 -0.94
N THR A 122 -11.32 1.45 -0.27
CA THR A 122 -11.27 1.65 1.18
C THR A 122 -12.68 1.89 1.72
N LEU A 123 -12.88 1.89 3.04
CA LEU A 123 -14.16 2.24 3.63
C LEU A 123 -14.24 3.74 3.90
N ALA A 124 -15.41 4.35 3.68
CA ALA A 124 -15.64 5.77 3.96
C ALA A 124 -15.31 6.17 5.41
N THR A 125 -15.40 5.23 6.36
CA THR A 125 -15.06 5.41 7.77
C THR A 125 -13.55 5.46 8.06
N MET A 126 -12.69 5.02 7.13
CA MET A 126 -11.23 5.03 7.26
C MET A 126 -10.65 6.40 6.91
N THR A 127 -11.08 7.45 7.62
CA THR A 127 -10.72 8.86 7.34
C THR A 127 -9.21 9.12 7.30
N GLY A 128 -8.43 8.45 8.15
CA GLY A 128 -6.97 8.53 8.14
C GLY A 128 -6.35 7.97 6.83
N ALA A 129 -6.86 6.85 6.32
CA ALA A 129 -6.40 6.28 5.06
C ALA A 129 -6.82 7.16 3.87
N LEU A 130 -8.07 7.65 3.86
CA LEU A 130 -8.57 8.59 2.86
C LEU A 130 -7.72 9.86 2.79
N SER A 131 -7.32 10.42 3.94
CA SER A 131 -6.44 11.58 4.01
C SER A 131 -5.06 11.29 3.40
N VAL A 132 -4.48 10.12 3.69
CA VAL A 132 -3.22 9.68 3.05
C VAL A 132 -3.37 9.60 1.53
N TYR A 133 -4.39 8.90 1.04
CA TYR A 133 -4.56 8.69 -0.40
C TYR A 133 -4.82 10.00 -1.14
N ARG A 134 -5.75 10.83 -0.67
CA ARG A 134 -6.05 12.15 -1.26
C ARG A 134 -4.81 13.05 -1.25
N GLY A 135 -4.03 13.04 -0.17
CA GLY A 135 -2.76 13.77 -0.08
C GLY A 135 -1.66 13.29 -1.03
N LEU A 136 -1.82 12.12 -1.65
CA LEU A 136 -0.96 11.60 -2.72
C LEU A 136 -1.54 11.82 -4.12
N GLY A 137 -2.69 12.48 -4.24
CA GLY A 137 -3.35 12.77 -5.52
C GLY A 137 -4.30 11.68 -6.01
N PHE A 138 -4.63 10.70 -5.16
CA PHE A 138 -5.72 9.77 -5.50
C PHE A 138 -7.05 10.52 -5.52
N ALA A 139 -7.82 10.31 -6.59
CA ALA A 139 -9.17 10.85 -6.78
C ALA A 139 -10.19 9.72 -6.86
N GLU A 140 -11.46 10.02 -6.56
CA GLU A 140 -12.54 9.04 -6.66
C GLU A 140 -12.73 8.55 -8.09
N THR A 141 -13.05 7.25 -8.24
CA THR A 141 -13.28 6.59 -9.53
C THR A 141 -14.51 5.69 -9.44
N ALA A 142 -15.07 5.32 -10.59
CA ALA A 142 -16.07 4.26 -10.64
C ALA A 142 -15.51 2.95 -10.05
N PRO A 143 -16.35 2.12 -9.39
CA PRO A 143 -15.98 0.79 -8.95
C PRO A 143 -15.38 -0.05 -10.08
N TYR A 144 -14.28 -0.75 -9.79
CA TYR A 144 -13.63 -1.66 -10.73
C TYR A 144 -13.86 -3.15 -10.39
N TYR A 145 -14.63 -3.43 -9.33
CA TYR A 145 -15.23 -4.72 -9.01
C TYR A 145 -16.41 -4.50 -8.05
N HIS A 146 -17.22 -5.53 -7.82
CA HIS A 146 -18.29 -5.49 -6.83
C HIS A 146 -17.73 -5.69 -5.42
N ASN A 147 -17.76 -4.66 -4.58
CA ASN A 147 -17.40 -4.77 -3.16
C ASN A 147 -18.69 -4.99 -2.34
N PRO A 148 -18.82 -6.12 -1.61
CA PRO A 148 -20.00 -6.40 -0.80
C PRO A 148 -20.12 -5.49 0.42
N LEU A 149 -19.07 -4.76 0.80
CA LEU A 149 -19.07 -3.85 1.93
C LEU A 149 -19.73 -2.52 1.54
N ALA A 150 -20.84 -2.20 2.21
CA ALA A 150 -21.51 -0.92 2.06
C ALA A 150 -20.57 0.24 2.46
N GLY A 151 -20.58 1.32 1.66
CA GLY A 151 -19.73 2.49 1.91
C GLY A 151 -18.27 2.32 1.47
N ALA A 152 -17.97 1.33 0.63
CA ALA A 152 -16.69 1.26 -0.08
C ALA A 152 -16.53 2.46 -1.03
N VAL A 153 -15.37 3.11 -0.95
CA VAL A 153 -14.94 4.20 -1.82
C VAL A 153 -13.79 3.68 -2.68
N PHE A 154 -13.88 3.91 -3.98
CA PHE A 154 -12.86 3.52 -4.94
C PHE A 154 -12.06 4.75 -5.35
N LEU A 155 -10.73 4.65 -5.29
CA LEU A 155 -9.82 5.71 -5.65
C LEU A 155 -8.85 5.28 -6.74
N ALA A 156 -8.40 6.23 -7.55
CA ALA A 156 -7.40 6.03 -8.60
C ALA A 156 -6.35 7.15 -8.61
N LEU A 157 -5.13 6.79 -8.96
CA LEU A 157 -4.02 7.69 -9.22
C LEU A 157 -3.48 7.43 -10.63
N ASP A 158 -3.32 8.49 -11.41
CA ASP A 158 -2.57 8.46 -12.66
C ASP A 158 -1.06 8.45 -12.35
N LEU A 159 -0.37 7.42 -12.84
CA LEU A 159 1.06 7.23 -12.66
C LEU A 159 1.89 7.73 -13.86
N ALA A 160 1.25 8.09 -14.97
CA ALA A 160 1.91 8.65 -16.15
C ALA A 160 2.17 10.17 -16.01
N ALA A 161 1.39 10.86 -15.17
CA ALA A 161 1.65 12.27 -14.86
C ALA A 161 2.95 12.40 -14.02
N PRO A 162 3.92 13.24 -14.43
CA PRO A 162 5.01 13.63 -13.54
C PRO A 162 4.40 14.30 -12.32
N SER A 163 4.90 14.01 -11.11
CA SER A 163 4.42 14.72 -9.94
C SER A 163 4.85 16.20 -10.06
N GLU A 164 4.04 17.14 -9.58
CA GLU A 164 4.43 18.56 -9.58
C GLU A 164 5.75 18.80 -8.81
N ARG A 165 6.11 17.89 -7.90
CA ARG A 165 7.41 17.88 -7.19
C ARG A 165 8.60 17.51 -8.07
N ASP A 166 8.39 16.84 -9.21
CA ASP A 166 9.44 16.53 -10.18
C ASP A 166 9.68 17.69 -11.18
N ARG A 167 8.88 18.76 -11.09
CA ARG A 167 8.95 19.93 -11.98
C ARG A 167 9.73 21.12 -11.40
N GLN A 168 10.33 21.01 -10.21
CA GLN A 168 11.19 22.07 -9.68
C GLN A 168 12.51 22.06 -10.48
N PRO A 169 12.83 23.11 -11.27
CA PRO A 169 14.15 23.21 -11.89
C PRO A 169 15.22 23.36 -10.79
N PRO A 170 16.48 22.95 -11.03
CA PRO A 170 17.56 23.24 -10.10
C PRO A 170 17.66 24.76 -9.92
N GLU A 171 17.45 25.24 -8.69
CA GLU A 171 17.80 26.60 -8.32
C GLU A 171 19.32 26.75 -8.44
N GLY A 172 19.75 27.62 -9.35
CA GLY A 172 21.14 28.08 -9.42
C GLY A 172 21.97 27.47 -10.53
N VAL A 173 21.92 28.10 -11.71
CA VAL A 173 23.15 28.38 -12.46
C VAL A 173 23.19 29.89 -12.68
N THR A 174 24.39 30.41 -12.45
CA THR A 174 24.78 31.81 -12.25
C THR A 174 24.46 32.72 -13.42
#